data_AF-A0A7C4CQL1-F1
#
_entry.id   AF-A0A7C4CQL1-F1
#
_cell.length_a   1.000
_cell.length_b   1.000
_cell.length_c   1.000
_cell.angle_alpha   90.00
_cell.angle_beta   90.00
_cell.angle_gamma   90.00
#
_symmetry.space_group_name_H-M   'P 1'
#
loop_
_entity.id
_entity.type
_entity.pdbx_description
1 polymer ?
#
loop_
_entity_poly.entity_id
_entity_poly.type
_entity_poly.pdbx_seq_one_letter_code
_entity_poly.pdbx_strand_id
1 'polypeptide(L)'
;MYFDIAMPLTLLAVVAISVLMSGKVEKRLKAVFEEREFKTKDAIILVAAITVTVSVVTFIPLSAVVTLFLFAFSLLLFIFAYIFSDCRKAVAKLCSMAFFVASFLIATLSFFMLFPLYIYVAYGALALYCLCGFSMVALFYEETRQHVRERWYLAAMPSVLFVILYVFFNRTPIWFPYLLDTYSLIFAVLITLYLGGLFTWKTSLVFTGLLTIADTVLVLVTGAMVSAATHLSDLGLPVFVILPTIPRVATNKGTLLVSLGLGDFFFSGLLAIQTYKKFGKSVAFLSTATMAFSFFMFEMFMFNFGVTAFPGTLMIISGWVPIVLLKYVMDKKSRNRVISLLP
;
A
#
# COMPACT_ATOMS: atom_id res chain seq x y z
N MET A 1 -5.93 -16.24 -26.17
CA MET A 1 -4.81 -15.69 -25.38
C MET A 1 -5.41 -15.06 -24.13
N TYR A 2 -5.00 -15.51 -22.95
CA TYR A 2 -5.49 -14.95 -21.68
C TYR A 2 -4.59 -13.77 -21.27
N PHE A 3 -5.21 -12.68 -20.82
CA PHE A 3 -4.51 -11.50 -20.32
C PHE A 3 -5.38 -10.79 -19.26
N ASP A 4 -4.74 -10.05 -18.36
CA ASP A 4 -5.41 -9.21 -17.39
C ASP A 4 -4.97 -7.76 -17.53
N ILE A 5 -5.90 -6.82 -17.55
CA ILE A 5 -5.64 -5.38 -17.55
C ILE A 5 -5.90 -4.78 -16.15
N ALA A 6 -6.66 -5.46 -15.28
CA ALA A 6 -7.07 -4.92 -13.98
C ALA A 6 -5.88 -4.71 -13.04
N MET A 7 -5.04 -5.73 -12.85
CA MET A 7 -3.91 -5.67 -11.92
C MET A 7 -2.83 -4.67 -12.38
N PRO A 8 -2.38 -4.64 -13.65
CA PRO A 8 -1.42 -3.64 -14.13
C PRO A 8 -1.93 -2.20 -14.05
N LEU A 9 -3.22 -1.96 -14.34
CA LEU A 9 -3.81 -0.62 -14.19
C LEU A 9 -3.92 -0.20 -12.72
N THR A 10 -4.19 -1.16 -11.83
CA THR A 10 -4.22 -0.89 -10.39
C THR A 10 -2.82 -0.52 -9.88
N LEU A 11 -1.78 -1.27 -10.30
CA LEU A 11 -0.39 -0.94 -10.04
C LEU A 11 -0.04 0.47 -10.55
N LEU A 12 -0.40 0.77 -11.79
CA LEU A 12 -0.21 2.09 -12.40
C LEU A 12 -0.86 3.19 -11.55
N ALA A 13 -2.12 3.01 -11.14
CA ALA A 13 -2.88 3.98 -10.38
C ALA A 13 -2.28 4.22 -8.98
N VAL A 14 -1.98 3.15 -8.23
CA VAL A 14 -1.38 3.25 -6.88
C VAL A 14 -0.04 3.95 -6.92
N VAL A 15 0.82 3.59 -7.87
CA VAL A 15 2.15 4.20 -8.02
C VAL A 15 2.03 5.66 -8.45
N ALA A 16 1.14 5.97 -9.41
CA ALA A 16 0.89 7.34 -9.85
C ALA A 16 0.39 8.24 -8.71
N ILE A 17 -0.59 7.76 -7.92
CA ILE A 17 -1.10 8.46 -6.73
C ILE A 17 0.04 8.70 -5.73
N SER A 18 0.85 7.67 -5.46
CA SER A 18 1.99 7.77 -4.54
C SER A 18 3.00 8.81 -5.00
N VAL A 19 3.35 8.85 -6.29
CA VAL A 19 4.24 9.88 -6.86
C VAL A 19 3.64 11.28 -6.71
N LEU A 20 2.36 11.46 -7.03
CA LEU A 20 1.68 12.76 -6.92
C LEU A 20 1.61 13.27 -5.46
N MET A 21 1.39 12.37 -4.51
CA MET A 21 1.28 12.70 -3.09
C MET A 21 2.65 12.88 -2.42
N SER A 22 3.70 12.21 -2.93
CA SER A 22 5.03 12.20 -2.31
C SER A 22 5.57 13.58 -1.97
N GLY A 23 5.49 14.54 -2.90
CA GLY A 23 6.01 15.90 -2.68
C GLY A 23 5.29 16.69 -1.58
N LYS A 24 4.02 16.40 -1.31
CA LYS A 24 3.26 17.04 -0.20
C LYS A 24 3.54 16.34 1.12
N VAL A 25 3.55 15.00 1.10
CA VAL A 25 3.71 14.16 2.29
C VAL A 25 5.12 14.27 2.84
N GLU A 26 6.15 14.25 1.98
CA GLU A 26 7.56 14.31 2.41
C GLU A 26 7.87 15.58 3.20
N LYS A 27 7.35 16.74 2.76
CA LYS A 27 7.53 18.01 3.50
C LYS A 27 6.95 17.95 4.90
N ARG A 28 5.78 17.32 5.05
CA ARG A 28 5.08 17.17 6.33
C ARG A 28 5.74 16.09 7.20
N LEU A 29 6.20 14.98 6.62
CA LEU A 29 6.96 13.94 7.32
C LEU A 29 8.28 14.49 7.86
N LYS A 30 9.05 15.21 7.04
CA LYS A 30 10.35 15.79 7.45
C LYS A 30 10.22 16.79 8.60
N ALA A 31 9.13 17.57 8.63
CA ALA A 31 8.84 18.48 9.73
C ALA A 31 8.58 17.77 11.07
N VAL A 32 8.10 16.52 11.03
CA VAL A 32 7.73 15.74 12.23
C VAL A 32 8.82 14.73 12.63
N PHE A 33 9.58 14.17 11.67
CA PHE A 33 10.48 13.02 11.89
C PHE A 33 12.00 13.33 11.77
N GLU A 34 12.45 14.54 12.13
CA GLU A 34 13.88 14.91 12.21
C GLU A 34 14.73 14.53 10.96
N GLU A 35 14.24 14.80 9.75
CA GLU A 35 14.96 14.58 8.47
C GLU A 35 15.72 13.24 8.33
N ARG A 36 15.33 12.17 9.03
CA ARG A 36 16.10 10.93 9.04
C ARG A 36 16.02 10.24 7.68
N GLU A 37 17.15 10.18 6.99
CA GLU A 37 17.32 9.40 5.77
C GLU A 37 18.01 8.06 6.08
N PHE A 38 17.59 7.00 5.38
CA PHE A 38 18.22 5.70 5.50
C PHE A 38 19.62 5.71 4.92
N LYS A 39 20.56 5.11 5.67
CA LYS A 39 21.88 4.75 5.20
C LYS A 39 21.82 3.41 4.46
N THR A 40 22.87 3.11 3.70
CA THR A 40 22.98 1.84 2.97
C THR A 40 22.90 0.63 3.91
N LYS A 41 23.46 0.75 5.11
CA LYS A 41 23.39 -0.29 6.15
C LYS A 41 21.94 -0.58 6.56
N ASP A 42 21.12 0.45 6.74
CA ASP A 42 19.72 0.32 7.14
C ASP A 42 18.91 -0.41 6.05
N ALA A 43 19.17 -0.10 4.78
CA ALA A 43 18.57 -0.81 3.66
C ALA A 43 18.95 -2.30 3.60
N ILE A 44 20.22 -2.64 3.87
CA ILE A 44 20.68 -4.04 3.93
C ILE A 44 20.00 -4.78 5.09
N ILE A 45 19.95 -4.17 6.27
CA ILE A 45 19.29 -4.74 7.45
C ILE A 45 17.79 -4.94 7.17
N LEU A 46 17.14 -3.99 6.49
CA LEU A 46 15.73 -4.09 6.13
C LEU A 46 15.47 -5.28 5.19
N VAL A 47 16.27 -5.45 4.13
CA VAL A 47 16.11 -6.60 3.22
C VAL A 47 16.33 -7.90 3.97
N ALA A 48 17.39 -8.00 4.78
CA ALA A 48 17.64 -9.18 5.60
C ALA A 48 16.46 -9.49 6.54
N ALA A 49 15.90 -8.47 7.19
CA ALA A 49 14.73 -8.62 8.07
C ALA A 49 13.50 -9.08 7.30
N ILE A 50 13.22 -8.53 6.10
CA ILE A 50 12.11 -8.98 5.24
C ILE A 50 12.29 -10.44 4.86
N THR A 51 13.49 -10.83 4.39
CA THR A 51 13.79 -12.22 4.01
C THR A 51 13.58 -13.18 5.18
N VAL A 52 14.14 -12.88 6.34
CA VAL A 52 13.97 -13.71 7.54
C VAL A 52 12.51 -13.78 7.96
N THR A 53 11.79 -12.65 7.97
CA THR A 53 10.38 -12.62 8.35
C THR A 53 9.54 -13.48 7.43
N VAL A 54 9.72 -13.39 6.10
CA VAL A 54 8.97 -14.21 5.13
C VAL A 54 9.26 -15.70 5.31
N SER A 55 10.51 -16.07 5.63
CA SER A 55 10.86 -17.48 5.89
C SER A 55 10.30 -18.01 7.21
N VAL A 56 10.15 -17.16 8.23
CA VAL A 56 9.73 -17.58 9.57
C VAL A 56 8.23 -17.44 9.80
N VAL A 57 7.53 -16.59 9.06
CA VAL A 57 6.10 -16.26 9.31
C VAL A 57 5.17 -17.47 9.26
N THR A 58 5.54 -18.51 8.51
CA THR A 58 4.81 -19.78 8.43
C THR A 58 4.85 -20.59 9.73
N PHE A 59 5.80 -20.31 10.61
CA PHE A 59 5.94 -20.96 11.93
C PHE A 59 5.38 -20.11 13.07
N ILE A 60 5.00 -18.86 12.82
CA ILE A 60 4.50 -17.94 13.84
C ILE A 60 3.01 -18.21 14.07
N PRO A 61 2.52 -18.25 15.32
CA PRO A 61 1.11 -18.37 15.62
C PRO A 61 0.27 -17.30 14.89
N LEU A 62 -0.82 -17.74 14.27
CA LEU A 62 -1.75 -16.89 13.51
C LEU A 62 -2.20 -15.64 14.30
N SER A 63 -2.49 -15.80 15.60
CA SER A 63 -2.89 -14.69 16.48
C SER A 63 -1.79 -13.62 16.60
N ALA A 64 -0.52 -14.02 16.71
CA ALA A 64 0.60 -13.09 16.82
C ALA A 64 0.79 -12.28 15.52
N VAL A 65 0.66 -12.95 14.36
CA VAL A 65 0.72 -12.28 13.05
C VAL A 65 -0.40 -11.25 12.90
N VAL A 66 -1.64 -11.63 13.25
CA VAL A 66 -2.79 -10.72 13.22
C VAL A 66 -2.56 -9.53 14.15
N THR A 67 -2.15 -9.75 15.40
CA THR A 67 -1.91 -8.67 16.36
C THR A 67 -0.81 -7.72 15.88
N LEU A 68 0.31 -8.26 15.40
CA LEU A 68 1.42 -7.45 14.88
C LEU A 68 0.98 -6.62 13.67
N PHE A 69 0.25 -7.24 12.73
CA PHE A 69 -0.23 -6.57 11.53
C PHE A 69 -1.24 -5.46 11.87
N LEU A 70 -2.24 -5.76 12.70
CA LEU A 70 -3.24 -4.77 13.12
C LEU A 70 -2.57 -3.60 13.85
N PHE A 71 -1.63 -3.88 14.74
CA PHE A 71 -0.87 -2.84 15.43
C PHE A 71 -0.08 -1.97 14.44
N ALA A 72 0.70 -2.59 13.55
CA ALA A 72 1.52 -1.86 12.58
C ALA A 72 0.68 -1.02 11.63
N PHE A 73 -0.43 -1.57 11.11
CA PHE A 73 -1.30 -0.83 10.20
C PHE A 73 -2.09 0.26 10.92
N SER A 74 -2.63 0.00 12.11
CA SER A 74 -3.30 1.04 12.90
C SER A 74 -2.36 2.18 13.25
N LEU A 75 -1.08 1.89 13.56
CA LEU A 75 -0.06 2.91 13.80
C LEU A 75 0.25 3.70 12.53
N LEU A 76 0.36 3.04 11.38
CA LEU A 76 0.58 3.72 10.09
C LEU A 76 -0.59 4.66 9.74
N LEU A 77 -1.83 4.18 9.85
CA LEU A 77 -3.04 4.98 9.64
C LEU A 77 -3.06 6.18 10.59
N PHE A 78 -2.72 5.96 11.87
CA PHE A 78 -2.70 7.01 12.88
C PHE A 78 -1.66 8.07 12.56
N ILE A 79 -0.42 7.69 12.25
CA ILE A 79 0.66 8.63 11.92
C ILE A 79 0.28 9.49 10.72
N PHE A 80 -0.23 8.88 9.65
CA PHE A 80 -0.63 9.65 8.48
C PHE A 80 -1.82 10.56 8.78
N ALA A 81 -2.85 10.06 9.43
CA ALA A 81 -4.00 10.87 9.80
C ALA A 81 -3.60 12.01 10.75
N TYR A 82 -2.64 11.78 11.65
CA TYR A 82 -2.09 12.78 12.55
C TYR A 82 -1.32 13.87 11.82
N ILE A 83 -0.43 13.50 10.90
CA ILE A 83 0.35 14.43 10.08
C ILE A 83 -0.57 15.32 9.23
N PHE A 84 -1.68 14.77 8.73
CA PHE A 84 -2.67 15.51 7.94
C PHE A 84 -3.77 16.17 8.79
N SER A 85 -3.73 16.00 10.11
CA SER A 85 -4.75 16.54 11.03
C SER A 85 -4.66 18.06 11.24
N ASP A 86 -3.51 18.67 10.89
CA ASP A 86 -3.28 20.12 10.85
C ASP A 86 -3.95 20.75 9.62
N CYS A 87 -5.29 20.66 9.58
CA CYS A 87 -6.13 21.21 8.53
C CYS A 87 -7.11 22.27 9.06
N ARG A 88 -7.72 23.03 8.15
CA ARG A 88 -8.70 24.06 8.48
C ARG A 88 -9.84 23.47 9.32
N LYS A 89 -10.34 24.24 10.30
CA LYS A 89 -11.45 23.85 11.19
C LYS A 89 -12.65 23.27 10.43
N ALA A 90 -13.02 23.88 9.29
CA ALA A 90 -14.09 23.37 8.42
C ALA A 90 -13.84 21.95 7.89
N VAL A 91 -12.58 21.63 7.54
CA VAL A 91 -12.20 20.29 7.05
C VAL A 91 -12.25 19.28 8.18
N ALA A 92 -11.75 19.62 9.37
CA ALA A 92 -11.81 18.74 10.53
C ALA A 92 -13.25 18.46 10.98
N LYS A 93 -14.13 19.48 10.95
CA LYS A 93 -15.57 19.32 11.16
C LYS A 93 -16.18 18.39 10.10
N LEU A 94 -15.89 18.61 8.82
CA LEU A 94 -16.40 17.77 7.73
C LEU A 94 -15.95 16.31 7.89
N CYS A 95 -14.66 16.07 8.20
CA CYS A 95 -14.15 14.72 8.43
C CYS A 95 -14.85 14.05 9.61
N SER A 96 -14.97 14.73 10.75
CA SER A 96 -15.64 14.17 11.94
C SER A 96 -17.13 13.90 11.66
N MET A 97 -17.79 14.76 10.89
CA MET A 97 -19.18 14.57 10.44
C MET A 97 -19.32 13.38 9.49
N ALA A 98 -18.38 13.21 8.57
CA ALA A 98 -18.35 12.05 7.69
C ALA A 98 -18.19 10.75 8.48
N PHE A 99 -17.30 10.70 9.47
CA PHE A 99 -17.17 9.54 10.36
C PHE A 99 -18.42 9.29 11.18
N PHE A 100 -19.07 10.34 11.71
CA PHE A 100 -20.33 10.23 12.42
C PHE A 100 -21.43 9.59 11.56
N VAL A 101 -21.69 10.17 10.38
CA VAL A 101 -22.73 9.68 9.48
C VAL A 101 -22.41 8.26 8.99
N ALA A 102 -21.16 8.00 8.58
CA ALA A 102 -20.77 6.69 8.08
C ALA A 102 -20.87 5.60 9.16
N SER A 103 -20.34 5.85 10.35
CA SER A 103 -20.40 4.87 11.45
C SER A 103 -21.84 4.60 11.89
N PHE A 104 -22.71 5.62 11.94
CA PHE A 104 -24.13 5.45 12.23
C PHE A 104 -24.87 4.62 11.15
N LEU A 105 -24.66 4.93 9.87
CA LEU A 105 -25.27 4.19 8.77
C LEU A 105 -24.80 2.73 8.74
N ILE A 106 -23.50 2.49 8.92
CA ILE A 106 -22.96 1.13 8.93
C ILE A 106 -23.47 0.37 10.16
N ALA A 107 -23.52 1.00 11.34
CA ALA A 107 -24.04 0.37 12.56
C ALA A 107 -25.51 -0.04 12.42
N THR A 108 -26.36 0.87 11.92
CA THR A 108 -27.79 0.61 11.69
C THR A 108 -28.00 -0.50 10.66
N LEU A 109 -27.34 -0.44 9.51
CA LEU A 109 -27.41 -1.49 8.48
C LEU A 109 -26.93 -2.85 9.03
N SER A 110 -25.83 -2.86 9.79
CA SER A 110 -25.28 -4.07 10.41
C SER A 110 -26.25 -4.70 11.40
N PHE A 111 -26.91 -3.87 12.21
CA PHE A 111 -27.87 -4.34 13.21
C PHE A 111 -29.15 -4.90 12.59
N PHE A 112 -29.66 -4.32 11.51
CA PHE A 112 -30.92 -4.77 10.90
C PHE A 112 -30.75 -5.86 9.84
N MET A 113 -29.72 -5.76 8.99
CA MET A 113 -29.57 -6.64 7.83
C MET A 113 -28.66 -7.85 8.10
N LEU A 114 -27.57 -7.65 8.85
CA LEU A 114 -26.53 -8.68 9.00
C LEU A 114 -26.64 -9.44 10.33
N PHE A 115 -27.17 -8.82 11.38
CA PHE A 115 -27.34 -9.45 12.68
C PHE A 115 -28.08 -10.81 12.65
N PRO A 116 -29.19 -10.98 11.89
CA PRO A 116 -29.88 -12.27 11.84
C PRO A 116 -29.02 -13.40 11.24
N LEU A 117 -27.98 -13.05 10.48
CA LEU A 117 -27.10 -13.98 9.77
C LEU A 117 -25.79 -14.22 10.51
N TYR A 118 -25.28 -13.23 11.25
CA TYR A 118 -23.97 -13.27 11.90
C TYR A 118 -23.99 -12.61 13.28
N ILE A 119 -23.99 -13.41 14.34
CA ILE A 119 -24.11 -12.92 15.73
C ILE A 119 -22.97 -11.96 16.12
N TYR A 120 -21.76 -12.17 15.59
CA TYR A 120 -20.60 -11.30 15.85
C TYR A 120 -20.76 -9.89 15.27
N VAL A 121 -21.59 -9.72 14.24
CA VAL A 121 -21.87 -8.42 13.63
C VAL A 121 -22.70 -7.53 14.56
N ALA A 122 -23.44 -8.09 15.52
CA ALA A 122 -24.13 -7.31 16.56
C ALA A 122 -23.14 -6.52 17.41
N TYR A 123 -22.05 -7.17 17.85
CA TYR A 123 -20.98 -6.54 18.61
C TYR A 123 -20.23 -5.51 17.74
N GLY A 124 -20.07 -5.78 16.44
CA GLY A 124 -19.56 -4.81 15.47
C GLY A 124 -20.44 -3.56 15.35
N ALA A 125 -21.77 -3.73 15.27
CA ALA A 125 -22.71 -2.62 15.24
C ALA A 125 -22.63 -1.78 16.52
N LEU A 126 -22.55 -2.42 17.69
CA LEU A 126 -22.36 -1.74 18.97
C LEU A 126 -21.05 -0.92 18.99
N ALA A 127 -19.94 -1.53 18.56
CA ALA A 127 -18.65 -0.85 18.48
C ALA A 127 -18.70 0.37 17.51
N LEU A 128 -19.41 0.24 16.39
CA LEU A 128 -19.64 1.35 15.46
C LEU A 128 -20.53 2.44 16.05
N TYR A 129 -21.53 2.12 16.86
CA TYR A 129 -22.28 3.14 17.62
C TYR A 129 -21.38 3.87 18.64
N CYS A 130 -20.45 3.17 19.28
CA CYS A 130 -19.46 3.82 20.15
C CYS A 130 -18.55 4.78 19.35
N LEU A 131 -18.10 4.37 18.15
CA LEU A 131 -17.33 5.25 17.26
C LEU A 131 -18.16 6.45 16.79
N CYS A 132 -19.44 6.25 16.51
CA CYS A 132 -20.40 7.31 16.21
C CYS A 132 -20.49 8.32 17.37
N GLY A 133 -20.72 7.84 18.60
CA GLY A 133 -20.70 8.68 19.80
C GLY A 133 -19.38 9.44 19.98
N PHE A 134 -18.24 8.78 19.79
CA PHE A 134 -16.92 9.42 19.85
C PHE A 134 -16.77 10.53 18.80
N SER A 135 -17.19 10.29 17.55
CA SER A 135 -17.13 11.29 16.49
C SER A 135 -18.07 12.47 16.72
N MET A 136 -19.23 12.24 17.35
CA MET A 136 -20.13 13.31 17.80
C MET A 136 -19.48 14.16 18.89
N VAL A 137 -18.84 13.55 19.89
CA VAL A 137 -18.08 14.28 20.92
C VAL A 137 -16.94 15.07 20.30
N ALA A 138 -16.22 14.48 19.34
CA ALA A 138 -15.15 15.16 18.60
C ALA A 138 -15.64 16.38 17.82
N LEU A 139 -16.85 16.33 17.24
CA LEU A 139 -17.48 17.47 16.57
C LEU A 139 -17.76 18.63 17.52
N PHE A 140 -18.36 18.35 18.68
CA PHE A 140 -18.61 19.37 19.70
C PHE A 140 -17.31 19.94 20.29
N TYR A 141 -16.31 19.08 20.49
CA TYR A 141 -14.99 19.51 20.91
C TYR A 141 -14.34 20.44 19.87
N GLU A 142 -14.43 20.13 18.58
CA GLU A 142 -13.91 21.00 17.52
C GLU A 142 -14.65 22.35 17.47
N GLU A 143 -15.95 22.37 17.74
CA GLU A 143 -16.76 23.60 17.78
C GLU A 143 -16.23 24.59 18.83
N THR A 144 -16.00 24.11 20.04
CA THR A 144 -15.54 24.91 21.18
C THR A 144 -14.05 25.25 21.12
N ARG A 145 -13.26 24.49 20.36
CA ARG A 145 -11.81 24.69 20.25
C ARG A 145 -11.46 25.98 19.50
N GLN A 146 -10.58 26.79 20.12
CA GLN A 146 -10.06 28.03 19.55
C GLN A 146 -8.72 27.86 18.80
N HIS A 147 -7.89 26.87 19.16
CA HIS A 147 -6.58 26.65 18.56
C HIS A 147 -6.56 25.56 17.50
N VAL A 148 -5.89 25.81 16.37
CA VAL A 148 -5.86 24.95 15.16
C VAL A 148 -4.70 23.93 15.18
N ARG A 149 -4.22 23.51 16.35
CA ARG A 149 -3.13 22.51 16.42
C ARG A 149 -3.61 21.12 16.01
N GLU A 150 -2.65 20.23 15.79
CA GLU A 150 -2.81 18.79 15.51
C GLU A 150 -3.90 18.13 16.37
N ARG A 151 -4.67 17.23 15.75
CA ARG A 151 -5.90 16.62 16.28
C ARG A 151 -5.73 15.12 16.41
N TRP A 152 -5.29 14.67 17.58
CA TRP A 152 -5.12 13.24 17.87
C TRP A 152 -6.45 12.46 17.74
N TYR A 153 -7.59 13.06 18.11
CA TYR A 153 -8.90 12.41 18.02
C TYR A 153 -9.32 12.15 16.58
N LEU A 154 -9.01 13.08 15.67
CA LEU A 154 -9.26 12.90 14.24
C LEU A 154 -8.34 11.82 13.66
N ALA A 155 -7.09 11.76 14.15
CA ALA A 155 -6.11 10.77 13.74
C ALA A 155 -6.45 9.34 14.21
N ALA A 156 -7.12 9.20 15.35
CA ALA A 156 -7.54 7.92 15.89
C ALA A 156 -8.69 7.27 15.09
N MET A 157 -9.58 8.06 14.49
CA MET A 157 -10.80 7.55 13.84
C MET A 157 -10.53 6.52 12.74
N PRO A 158 -9.61 6.73 11.76
CA PRO A 158 -9.32 5.73 10.73
C PRO A 158 -8.78 4.42 11.31
N SER A 159 -7.87 4.50 12.30
CA SER A 159 -7.28 3.33 12.94
C SER A 159 -8.31 2.52 13.74
N VAL A 160 -9.19 3.19 14.49
CA VAL A 160 -10.27 2.53 15.23
C VAL A 160 -11.28 1.91 14.27
N LEU A 161 -11.67 2.63 13.20
CA LEU A 161 -12.59 2.11 12.19
C LEU A 161 -12.02 0.84 11.54
N PHE A 162 -10.75 0.83 11.15
CA PHE A 162 -10.09 -0.34 10.58
C PHE A 162 -10.13 -1.54 11.51
N VAL A 163 -9.78 -1.36 12.81
CA VAL A 163 -9.79 -2.46 13.79
C VAL A 163 -11.20 -3.01 13.99
N ILE A 164 -12.22 -2.15 14.13
CA ILE A 164 -13.61 -2.57 14.27
C ILE A 164 -14.05 -3.37 13.04
N LEU A 165 -13.78 -2.87 11.85
CA LEU A 165 -14.15 -3.56 10.61
C LEU A 165 -13.45 -4.90 10.48
N TYR A 166 -12.14 -4.98 10.79
CA TYR A 166 -11.42 -6.24 10.74
C TYR A 166 -11.98 -7.25 11.76
N VAL A 167 -12.08 -6.87 13.03
CA VAL A 167 -12.44 -7.81 14.11
C VAL A 167 -13.85 -8.38 13.94
N PHE A 168 -14.81 -7.56 13.49
CA PHE A 168 -16.22 -7.98 13.44
C PHE A 168 -16.72 -8.33 12.05
N PHE A 169 -16.07 -7.86 10.98
CA PHE A 169 -16.54 -8.05 9.61
C PHE A 169 -15.62 -8.91 8.75
N ASN A 170 -14.42 -9.34 9.20
CA ASN A 170 -13.47 -10.09 8.35
C ASN A 170 -14.01 -11.40 7.74
N ARG A 171 -15.00 -12.05 8.39
CA ARG A 171 -15.65 -13.26 7.89
C ARG A 171 -16.93 -13.00 7.09
N THR A 172 -17.27 -11.74 6.83
CA THR A 172 -18.47 -11.35 6.06
C THR A 172 -18.11 -11.13 4.58
N PRO A 173 -19.07 -11.29 3.64
CA PRO A 173 -18.85 -11.03 2.22
C PRO A 173 -18.58 -9.55 1.90
N ILE A 174 -18.75 -8.65 2.86
CA ILE A 174 -18.38 -7.24 2.72
C ILE A 174 -16.86 -7.08 2.81
N TRP A 175 -16.20 -7.91 3.63
CA TRP A 175 -14.77 -7.81 3.83
C TRP A 175 -13.99 -8.23 2.60
N PHE A 176 -14.23 -9.45 2.10
CA PHE A 176 -13.62 -9.94 0.87
C PHE A 176 -14.67 -10.00 -0.24
N PRO A 177 -14.42 -9.40 -1.43
CA PRO A 177 -13.17 -8.76 -1.85
C PRO A 177 -13.02 -7.27 -1.47
N TYR A 178 -14.14 -6.58 -1.19
CA TYR A 178 -14.19 -5.12 -1.27
C TYR A 178 -13.35 -4.35 -0.23
N LEU A 179 -13.59 -4.58 1.07
CA LEU A 179 -12.87 -3.83 2.12
C LEU A 179 -11.41 -4.27 2.18
N LEU A 180 -11.13 -5.55 1.99
CA LEU A 180 -9.78 -6.09 1.98
C LEU A 180 -8.94 -5.38 0.91
N ASP A 181 -9.40 -5.33 -0.34
CA ASP A 181 -8.67 -4.66 -1.42
C ASP A 181 -8.55 -3.16 -1.17
N THR A 182 -9.61 -2.52 -0.67
CA THR A 182 -9.59 -1.08 -0.37
C THR A 182 -8.52 -0.76 0.68
N TYR A 183 -8.49 -1.51 1.78
CA TYR A 183 -7.48 -1.32 2.84
C TYR A 183 -6.08 -1.73 2.39
N SER A 184 -5.95 -2.75 1.54
CA SER A 184 -4.70 -3.13 0.90
C SER A 184 -4.15 -1.99 0.03
N LEU A 185 -4.98 -1.36 -0.81
CA LEU A 185 -4.57 -0.23 -1.63
C LEU A 185 -4.20 0.99 -0.79
N ILE A 186 -4.96 1.28 0.27
CA ILE A 186 -4.61 2.34 1.23
C ILE A 186 -3.25 2.03 1.85
N PHE A 187 -3.04 0.81 2.37
CA PHE A 187 -1.77 0.40 2.95
C PHE A 187 -0.61 0.57 1.97
N ALA A 188 -0.76 0.10 0.72
CA ALA A 188 0.24 0.23 -0.33
C ALA A 188 0.66 1.69 -0.53
N VAL A 189 -0.31 2.62 -0.64
CA VAL A 189 -0.02 4.04 -0.81
C VAL A 189 0.70 4.60 0.43
N LEU A 190 0.20 4.30 1.63
CA LEU A 190 0.78 4.85 2.87
C LEU A 190 2.21 4.36 3.11
N ILE A 191 2.47 3.05 2.98
CA ILE A 191 3.82 2.50 3.20
C ILE A 191 4.81 3.01 2.13
N THR A 192 4.34 3.16 0.88
CA THR A 192 5.12 3.75 -0.21
C THR A 192 5.51 5.18 0.08
N LEU A 193 4.57 6.00 0.55
CA LEU A 193 4.83 7.39 0.91
C LEU A 193 5.77 7.50 2.12
N TYR A 194 5.57 6.63 3.12
CA TYR A 194 6.38 6.62 4.34
C TYR A 194 7.82 6.27 4.04
N LEU A 195 8.06 5.09 3.48
CA LEU A 195 9.41 4.60 3.18
C LEU A 195 10.04 5.39 2.02
N GLY A 196 9.28 5.76 0.99
CA GLY A 196 9.80 6.57 -0.13
C GLY A 196 10.34 7.94 0.29
N GLY A 197 9.88 8.48 1.43
CA GLY A 197 10.43 9.68 2.06
C GLY A 197 11.79 9.46 2.72
N LEU A 198 12.02 8.29 3.32
CA LEU A 198 13.23 7.94 4.07
C LEU A 198 14.38 7.48 3.17
N PHE A 199 14.07 6.89 2.02
CA PHE A 199 15.08 6.41 1.09
C PHE A 199 15.70 7.54 0.26
N THR A 200 17.00 7.38 -0.02
CA THR A 200 17.73 8.22 -0.99
C THR A 200 17.89 7.47 -2.30
N TRP A 201 18.25 8.17 -3.38
CA TRP A 201 18.50 7.54 -4.67
C TRP A 201 19.53 6.41 -4.59
N LYS A 202 20.63 6.63 -3.85
CA LYS A 202 21.72 5.64 -3.71
C LYS A 202 21.27 4.42 -2.90
N THR A 203 20.57 4.64 -1.78
CA THR A 203 20.09 3.51 -0.95
C THR A 203 18.98 2.72 -1.64
N SER A 204 18.15 3.39 -2.44
CA SER A 204 17.11 2.73 -3.24
C SER A 204 17.71 1.77 -4.26
N LEU A 205 18.79 2.14 -4.96
CA LEU A 205 19.46 1.23 -5.89
C LEU A 205 19.98 -0.05 -5.21
N VAL A 206 20.61 0.10 -4.05
CA VAL A 206 21.14 -1.04 -3.27
C VAL A 206 19.98 -1.91 -2.79
N PHE A 207 18.96 -1.30 -2.21
CA PHE A 207 17.75 -1.99 -1.76
C PHE A 207 17.07 -2.75 -2.89
N THR A 208 16.92 -2.11 -4.06
CA THR A 208 16.30 -2.70 -5.24
C THR A 208 17.07 -3.92 -5.72
N GLY A 209 18.39 -3.83 -5.84
CA GLY A 209 19.21 -4.97 -6.23
C GLY A 209 19.10 -6.14 -5.25
N LEU A 210 19.25 -5.86 -3.96
CA LEU A 210 19.20 -6.89 -2.91
C LEU A 210 17.82 -7.53 -2.79
N LEU A 211 16.75 -6.73 -2.77
CA LEU A 211 15.39 -7.24 -2.64
C LEU A 211 15.00 -8.11 -3.83
N THR A 212 15.43 -7.76 -5.04
CA THR A 212 15.13 -8.55 -6.24
C THR A 212 15.82 -9.90 -6.22
N ILE A 213 17.07 -9.94 -5.77
CA ILE A 213 17.79 -11.21 -5.56
C ILE A 213 17.05 -12.05 -4.52
N ALA A 214 16.69 -11.44 -3.38
CA ALA A 214 15.97 -12.13 -2.32
C ALA A 214 14.60 -12.66 -2.80
N ASP A 215 13.81 -11.86 -3.50
CA ASP A 215 12.50 -12.22 -4.05
C ASP A 215 12.62 -13.38 -5.06
N THR A 216 13.60 -13.29 -5.97
CA THR A 216 13.88 -14.37 -6.93
C THR A 216 14.20 -15.70 -6.22
N VAL A 217 15.02 -15.66 -5.17
CA VAL A 217 15.34 -16.85 -4.37
C VAL A 217 14.13 -17.35 -3.56
N LEU A 218 13.36 -16.44 -2.96
CA LEU A 218 12.20 -16.80 -2.14
C LEU A 218 11.04 -17.38 -2.96
N VAL A 219 10.88 -16.94 -4.21
CA VAL A 219 9.81 -17.41 -5.10
C VAL A 219 10.25 -18.63 -5.91
N LEU A 220 11.37 -18.55 -6.64
CA LEU A 220 11.74 -19.60 -7.60
C LEU A 220 12.56 -20.73 -6.99
N VAL A 221 13.36 -20.46 -5.95
CA VAL A 221 14.27 -21.47 -5.38
C VAL A 221 13.64 -22.15 -4.17
N THR A 222 13.12 -21.39 -3.22
CA THR A 222 12.60 -21.95 -1.95
C THR A 222 11.09 -22.14 -1.94
N GLY A 223 10.34 -21.37 -2.74
CA GLY A 223 8.87 -21.35 -2.68
C GLY A 223 8.29 -20.81 -1.37
N ALA A 224 9.13 -20.27 -0.47
CA ALA A 224 8.72 -19.80 0.85
C ALA A 224 7.71 -18.66 0.76
N MET A 225 7.81 -17.80 -0.26
CA MET A 225 6.86 -16.70 -0.47
C MET A 225 5.45 -17.21 -0.78
N VAL A 226 5.31 -18.31 -1.54
CA VAL A 226 4.00 -18.90 -1.86
C VAL A 226 3.38 -19.49 -0.60
N SER A 227 4.17 -20.19 0.23
CA SER A 227 3.70 -20.73 1.51
C SER A 227 3.34 -19.64 2.52
N ALA A 228 4.10 -18.54 2.56
CA ALA A 228 3.77 -17.39 3.40
C ALA A 228 2.48 -16.71 2.92
N ALA A 229 2.29 -16.59 1.60
CA ALA A 229 1.11 -15.97 1.01
C ALA A 229 -0.17 -16.74 1.34
N THR A 230 -0.16 -18.06 1.23
CA THR A 230 -1.33 -18.89 1.61
C THR A 230 -1.65 -18.77 3.10
N HIS A 231 -0.63 -18.83 3.96
CA HIS A 231 -0.79 -18.68 5.40
C HIS A 231 -1.38 -17.31 5.80
N LEU A 232 -1.00 -16.24 5.09
CA LEU A 232 -1.51 -14.88 5.35
C LEU A 232 -2.87 -14.61 4.71
N SER A 233 -3.18 -15.19 3.56
CA SER A 233 -4.47 -15.00 2.89
C SER A 233 -5.63 -15.57 3.71
N ASP A 234 -5.40 -16.69 4.40
CA ASP A 234 -6.42 -17.36 5.24
C ASP A 234 -6.85 -16.52 6.45
N LEU A 235 -6.00 -15.57 6.85
CA LEU A 235 -6.27 -14.61 7.93
C LEU A 235 -7.15 -13.43 7.48
N GLY A 236 -7.41 -13.29 6.18
CA GLY A 236 -8.14 -12.15 5.62
C GLY A 236 -7.45 -10.82 5.88
N LEU A 237 -6.12 -10.82 6.06
CA LEU A 237 -5.36 -9.59 6.27
C LEU A 237 -5.21 -8.83 4.93
N PRO A 238 -5.23 -7.50 4.95
CA PRO A 238 -4.97 -6.69 3.76
C PRO A 238 -3.46 -6.70 3.47
N VAL A 239 -2.96 -7.84 2.98
CA VAL A 239 -1.56 -8.07 2.57
C VAL A 239 -1.41 -8.30 1.06
N PHE A 240 -2.54 -8.49 0.37
CA PHE A 240 -2.67 -8.67 -1.07
C PHE A 240 -3.79 -7.80 -1.62
N VAL A 241 -3.68 -7.41 -2.89
CA VAL A 241 -4.81 -6.91 -3.68
C VAL A 241 -5.24 -8.04 -4.60
N ILE A 242 -6.52 -8.43 -4.56
CA ILE A 242 -7.06 -9.60 -5.24
C ILE A 242 -8.18 -9.16 -6.19
N LEU A 243 -7.86 -8.99 -7.47
CA LEU A 243 -8.82 -8.50 -8.46
C LEU A 243 -9.27 -9.60 -9.43
N PRO A 244 -10.53 -9.56 -9.91
CA PRO A 244 -10.94 -10.38 -11.03
C PRO A 244 -10.28 -9.90 -12.32
N THR A 245 -9.94 -10.84 -13.21
CA THR A 245 -9.32 -10.47 -14.49
C THR A 245 -10.26 -9.64 -15.37
N ILE A 246 -9.67 -8.75 -16.15
CA ILE A 246 -10.34 -8.00 -17.21
C ILE A 246 -9.57 -8.24 -18.53
N PRO A 247 -10.16 -8.95 -19.52
CA PRO A 247 -11.51 -9.53 -19.54
C PRO A 247 -11.70 -10.71 -18.56
N ARG A 248 -12.94 -10.91 -18.11
CA ARG A 248 -13.27 -11.96 -17.15
C ARG A 248 -13.05 -13.34 -17.77
N VAL A 249 -12.18 -14.13 -17.15
CA VAL A 249 -11.98 -15.54 -17.51
C VAL A 249 -12.70 -16.40 -16.48
N ALA A 250 -13.77 -17.07 -16.92
CA ALA A 250 -14.47 -18.04 -16.10
C ALA A 250 -13.87 -19.43 -16.32
N THR A 251 -13.46 -20.08 -15.24
CA THR A 251 -13.04 -21.49 -15.22
C THR A 251 -14.11 -22.34 -14.53
N ASN A 252 -13.99 -23.66 -14.58
CA ASN A 252 -14.89 -24.59 -13.87
C ASN A 252 -14.93 -24.37 -12.35
N LYS A 253 -13.98 -23.62 -11.78
CA LYS A 253 -13.89 -23.25 -10.35
C LYS A 253 -14.35 -21.82 -10.04
N GLY A 254 -14.88 -21.09 -11.03
CA GLY A 254 -15.28 -19.69 -10.91
C GLY A 254 -14.39 -18.73 -11.70
N THR A 255 -14.54 -17.43 -11.42
CA THR A 255 -13.74 -16.37 -12.05
C THR A 255 -12.28 -16.46 -11.61
N LEU A 256 -11.36 -16.37 -12.57
CA LEU A 256 -9.93 -16.27 -12.26
C LEU A 256 -9.66 -14.97 -11.49
N LEU A 257 -9.06 -15.10 -10.30
CA LEU A 257 -8.62 -13.99 -9.46
C LEU A 257 -7.10 -13.89 -9.55
N VAL A 258 -6.60 -12.67 -9.68
CA VAL A 258 -5.19 -12.35 -9.68
C VAL A 258 -4.86 -11.66 -8.38
N SER A 259 -3.83 -12.13 -7.70
CA SER A 259 -3.35 -11.56 -6.44
C SER A 259 -1.97 -10.97 -6.62
N LEU A 260 -1.78 -9.72 -6.18
CA LEU A 260 -0.46 -9.08 -6.12
C LEU A 260 -0.14 -8.65 -4.69
N GLY A 261 1.08 -8.91 -4.25
CA GLY A 261 1.56 -8.57 -2.92
C GLY A 261 1.73 -7.06 -2.73
N LEU A 262 1.45 -6.56 -1.53
CA LEU A 262 1.68 -5.15 -1.20
C LEU A 262 3.16 -4.74 -1.32
N GLY A 263 4.08 -5.70 -1.18
CA GLY A 263 5.51 -5.50 -1.41
C GLY A 263 5.81 -4.99 -2.83
N ASP A 264 5.11 -5.49 -3.85
CA ASP A 264 5.34 -5.12 -5.26
C ASP A 264 4.81 -3.71 -5.57
N PHE A 265 3.66 -3.33 -4.98
CA PHE A 265 3.17 -1.96 -5.02
C PHE A 265 4.14 -0.99 -4.33
N PHE A 266 4.63 -1.37 -3.15
CA PHE A 266 5.64 -0.60 -2.43
C PHE A 266 6.92 -0.42 -3.26
N PHE A 267 7.41 -1.51 -3.83
CA PHE A 267 8.65 -1.54 -4.59
C PHE A 267 8.59 -0.65 -5.84
N SER A 268 7.54 -0.80 -6.65
CA SER A 268 7.30 0.06 -7.82
C SER A 268 7.08 1.52 -7.43
N GLY A 269 6.36 1.75 -6.33
CA GLY A 269 6.15 3.07 -5.74
C GLY A 269 7.45 3.77 -5.33
N LEU A 270 8.33 3.05 -4.61
CA LEU A 270 9.65 3.52 -4.21
C LEU A 270 10.47 3.92 -5.43
N LEU A 271 10.57 3.04 -6.43
CA LEU A 271 11.31 3.32 -7.67
C LEU A 271 10.78 4.57 -8.39
N ALA A 272 9.46 4.72 -8.49
CA ALA A 272 8.84 5.87 -9.13
C ALA A 272 9.07 7.17 -8.35
N ILE A 273 8.95 7.17 -7.02
CA ILE A 273 9.21 8.35 -6.16
C ILE A 273 10.69 8.76 -6.28
N GLN A 274 11.61 7.80 -6.30
CA GLN A 274 13.04 8.11 -6.39
C GLN A 274 13.41 8.60 -7.79
N THR A 275 12.76 8.06 -8.82
CA THR A 275 12.86 8.56 -10.20
C THR A 275 12.32 9.98 -10.31
N TYR A 276 11.22 10.28 -9.62
CA TYR A 276 10.65 11.63 -9.52
C TYR A 276 11.64 12.61 -8.90
N LYS A 277 12.25 12.25 -7.77
CA LYS A 277 13.26 13.06 -7.09
C LYS A 277 14.50 13.29 -7.95
N LYS A 278 14.94 12.28 -8.71
CA LYS A 278 16.20 12.33 -9.47
C LYS A 278 16.07 12.96 -10.86
N PHE A 279 15.01 12.64 -11.59
CA PHE A 279 14.84 12.98 -13.01
C PHE A 279 13.58 13.81 -13.31
N GLY A 280 12.76 14.09 -12.29
CA GLY A 280 11.57 14.92 -12.40
C GLY A 280 10.31 14.16 -12.81
N LYS A 281 9.22 14.92 -12.93
CA LYS A 281 7.84 14.41 -13.09
C LYS A 281 7.67 13.52 -14.32
N SER A 282 8.05 14.01 -15.49
CA SER A 282 7.79 13.32 -16.75
C SER A 282 8.43 11.93 -16.80
N VAL A 283 9.69 11.81 -16.36
CA VAL A 283 10.42 10.53 -16.34
C VAL A 283 9.83 9.56 -15.33
N ALA A 284 9.37 10.05 -14.17
CA ALA A 284 8.71 9.21 -13.17
C ALA A 284 7.42 8.58 -13.72
N PHE A 285 6.54 9.35 -14.36
CA PHE A 285 5.31 8.81 -14.95
C PHE A 285 5.59 7.86 -16.11
N LEU A 286 6.58 8.17 -16.96
CA LEU A 286 6.99 7.26 -18.03
C LEU A 286 7.53 5.95 -17.47
N SER A 287 8.30 6.03 -16.39
CA SER A 287 8.81 4.86 -15.67
C SER A 287 7.69 4.04 -15.03
N THR A 288 6.70 4.69 -14.39
CA THR A 288 5.50 4.03 -13.87
C THR A 288 4.71 3.31 -14.97
N ALA A 289 4.53 3.95 -16.13
CA ALA A 289 3.84 3.35 -17.26
C ALA A 289 4.59 2.12 -17.83
N THR A 290 5.91 2.20 -17.93
CA THR A 290 6.74 1.08 -18.42
C THR A 290 6.85 -0.07 -17.43
N MET A 291 6.87 0.20 -16.12
CA MET A 291 6.73 -0.82 -15.08
C MET A 291 5.40 -1.56 -15.19
N ALA A 292 4.28 -0.83 -15.31
CA ALA A 292 2.95 -1.43 -15.47
C ALA A 292 2.83 -2.23 -16.78
N PHE A 293 3.37 -1.72 -17.89
CA PHE A 293 3.38 -2.44 -19.17
C PHE A 293 4.24 -3.71 -19.11
N SER A 294 5.41 -3.65 -18.48
CA SER A 294 6.25 -4.83 -18.25
C SER A 294 5.50 -5.86 -17.43
N PHE A 295 4.88 -5.44 -16.32
CA PHE A 295 4.06 -6.31 -15.48
C PHE A 295 2.94 -6.98 -16.28
N PHE A 296 2.18 -6.23 -17.10
CA PHE A 296 1.17 -6.77 -18.01
C PHE A 296 1.71 -7.85 -18.96
N MET A 297 2.87 -7.62 -19.58
CA MET A 297 3.49 -8.58 -20.50
C MET A 297 3.89 -9.88 -19.78
N PHE A 298 4.42 -9.78 -18.55
CA PHE A 298 4.76 -10.96 -17.76
C PHE A 298 3.53 -11.72 -17.27
N GLU A 299 2.47 -11.04 -16.82
CA GLU A 299 1.20 -11.70 -16.46
C GLU A 299 0.60 -12.44 -17.65
N MET A 300 0.58 -11.78 -18.81
CA MET A 300 0.14 -12.41 -20.05
C MET A 300 0.99 -13.66 -20.37
N PHE A 301 2.31 -13.60 -20.19
CA PHE A 301 3.18 -14.77 -20.31
C PHE A 301 2.79 -15.87 -19.31
N MET A 302 2.64 -15.55 -18.02
CA MET A 302 2.28 -16.54 -17.01
C MET A 302 0.96 -17.26 -17.33
N PHE A 303 -0.07 -16.53 -17.75
CA PHE A 303 -1.37 -17.13 -18.07
C PHE A 303 -1.34 -18.08 -19.27
N ASN A 304 -0.53 -17.78 -20.28
CA ASN A 304 -0.51 -18.60 -21.50
C ASN A 304 0.48 -19.77 -21.40
N PHE A 305 1.49 -19.70 -20.52
CA PHE A 305 2.48 -20.76 -20.33
C PHE A 305 2.29 -21.58 -19.05
N GLY A 306 1.26 -21.30 -18.24
CA GLY A 306 0.91 -22.08 -17.05
C GLY A 306 1.89 -21.90 -15.87
N VAL A 307 2.60 -20.77 -15.82
CA VAL A 307 3.49 -20.44 -14.70
C VAL A 307 2.63 -19.99 -13.52
N THR A 308 2.78 -20.65 -12.37
CA THR A 308 1.93 -20.46 -11.20
C THR A 308 2.35 -19.29 -10.32
N ALA A 309 3.65 -19.01 -10.24
CA ALA A 309 4.21 -17.90 -9.47
C ALA A 309 5.47 -17.36 -10.14
N PHE A 310 5.66 -16.04 -10.08
CA PHE A 310 6.84 -15.37 -10.62
C PHE A 310 7.23 -14.18 -9.73
N PRO A 311 8.53 -13.86 -9.59
CA PRO A 311 8.97 -12.74 -8.75
C PRO A 311 8.44 -11.40 -9.29
N GLY A 312 7.59 -10.73 -8.51
CA GLY A 312 6.98 -9.45 -8.90
C GLY A 312 8.02 -8.34 -9.08
N THR A 313 9.09 -8.36 -8.26
CA THR A 313 10.18 -7.40 -8.35
C THR A 313 10.91 -7.45 -9.70
N LEU A 314 11.09 -8.66 -10.27
CA LEU A 314 11.69 -8.82 -11.60
C LEU A 314 10.83 -8.21 -12.69
N MET A 315 9.51 -8.47 -12.65
CA MET A 315 8.54 -7.92 -13.62
C MET A 315 8.54 -6.40 -13.61
N ILE A 316 8.73 -5.78 -12.43
CA ILE A 316 8.77 -4.33 -12.27
C ILE A 316 10.13 -3.77 -12.75
N ILE A 317 11.24 -4.38 -12.34
CA ILE A 317 12.60 -3.92 -12.71
C ILE A 317 12.81 -3.92 -14.22
N SER A 318 12.31 -4.92 -14.93
CA SER A 318 12.47 -5.01 -16.39
C SER A 318 11.82 -3.84 -17.11
N GLY A 319 10.74 -3.27 -16.56
CA GLY A 319 10.15 -2.03 -17.08
C GLY A 319 10.92 -0.77 -16.66
N TRP A 320 11.43 -0.75 -15.43
CA TRP A 320 12.08 0.43 -14.85
C TRP A 320 13.50 0.70 -15.37
N VAL A 321 14.36 -0.33 -15.41
CA VAL A 321 15.79 -0.20 -15.73
C VAL A 321 16.06 0.45 -17.09
N PRO A 322 15.37 0.05 -18.18
CA PRO A 322 15.62 0.65 -19.50
C PRO A 322 15.41 2.17 -19.52
N ILE A 323 14.35 2.66 -18.85
CA ILE A 323 14.03 4.10 -18.80
C ILE A 323 15.09 4.87 -18.02
N VAL A 324 15.55 4.32 -16.89
CA VAL A 324 16.58 4.98 -16.08
C VAL A 324 17.93 5.00 -16.80
N LEU A 325 18.33 3.90 -17.43
CA LEU A 325 19.56 3.83 -18.21
C LEU A 325 19.54 4.79 -19.41
N LEU A 326 18.44 4.82 -20.16
CA LEU A 326 18.26 5.72 -21.29
C LEU A 326 18.37 7.18 -20.84
N LYS A 327 17.76 7.54 -19.70
CA LYS A 327 17.86 8.89 -19.15
C LYS A 327 19.28 9.25 -18.72
N TYR A 328 20.02 8.33 -18.08
CA TYR A 328 21.43 8.53 -17.74
C TYR A 328 22.30 8.78 -18.97
N VAL A 329 22.09 8.04 -20.07
CA VAL A 329 22.84 8.21 -21.32
C VAL A 329 22.53 9.56 -21.97
N MET A 330 21.25 9.96 -21.99
CA MET A 330 20.84 11.26 -22.54
C MET A 330 21.41 12.43 -21.75
N ASP A 331 21.41 12.37 -20.43
CA ASP A 331 21.95 13.45 -19.58
C ASP A 331 23.48 13.53 -19.67
N LYS A 332 24.18 12.41 -19.86
CA LYS A 332 25.63 12.41 -20.14
C LYS A 332 25.92 13.06 -21.50
N LYS A 333 25.11 12.75 -22.52
CA LYS A 333 25.27 13.30 -23.88
C LYS A 333 24.99 14.80 -23.93
N SER A 334 23.97 15.29 -23.23
CA SER A 334 23.68 16.73 -23.15
C SER A 334 24.79 17.49 -22.41
N ARG A 335 25.30 16.94 -21.30
CA ARG A 335 26.42 17.53 -20.55
C ARG A 335 27.70 17.63 -21.37
N ASN A 336 28.05 16.56 -22.09
CA ASN A 336 29.24 16.57 -22.97
C ASN A 336 29.09 17.58 -24.12
N ARG A 337 27.87 17.77 -24.64
CA ARG A 337 27.59 18.74 -25.69
C ARG A 337 27.70 20.19 -25.21
N VAL A 338 27.34 20.46 -23.95
CA VAL A 338 27.53 21.80 -23.33
C VAL A 338 29.01 22.08 -23.09
N ILE A 339 29.78 21.09 -22.61
CA ILE A 339 31.23 21.24 -22.38
C ILE A 339 31.97 21.49 -23.71
N SER A 340 31.56 20.85 -24.81
CA SER A 340 32.15 21.11 -26.14
C SER A 340 31.78 22.46 -26.76
N LEU A 341 30.87 23.23 -26.15
CA LEU A 341 30.43 24.55 -26.61
C LEU A 341 30.92 25.70 -25.71
N LEU A 342 31.66 25.40 -24.65
CA LEU A 342 32.35 26.41 -23.84
C LEU A 342 33.72 26.70 -24.49
N PRO A 343 34.03 27.97 -24.80
CA PRO A 343 35.22 28.38 -25.54
C PRO A 343 36.54 28.16 -24.80
#